data_AF-A0A8T3YQE4-F1
#
_entry.id   AF-A0A8T3YQE4-F1
#
_cell.length_a   1.000
_cell.length_b   1.000
_cell.length_c   1.000
_cell.angle_alpha   90.00
_cell.angle_beta   90.00
_cell.angle_gamma   90.00
#
_symmetry.space_group_name_H-M   'P 1'
#
loop_
_entity.id
_entity.type
_entity.pdbx_description
1 polymer ?
#
loop_
_entity_poly.entity_id
_entity_poly.type
_entity_poly.pdbx_seq_one_letter_code
_entity_poly.pdbx_strand_id
1 'polypeptide(L)'
;MIYPESTVQILHSMAAIAVVAALHWAAIKFSERSYALRVLVYGKPELLIRDGKANRRHLKHADLSMDMLRSLLREHDIGDIRQVKYAYLEPDGKLGIVRQGVRGSKR
;
A
#
# COMPACT_ATOMS: atom_id res chain seq x y z
N MET A 1 -39.67 -23.82 -36.54
CA MET A 1 -39.39 -22.86 -35.45
C MET A 1 -37.87 -22.77 -35.32
N ILE A 2 -37.25 -21.93 -36.15
CA ILE A 2 -35.79 -21.81 -36.28
C ILE A 2 -35.39 -20.61 -35.40
N TYR A 3 -34.83 -20.85 -34.23
CA TYR A 3 -34.17 -19.78 -33.48
C TYR A 3 -32.91 -19.40 -34.27
N PRO A 4 -32.65 -18.12 -34.54
CA PRO A 4 -31.44 -17.72 -35.25
C PRO A 4 -30.24 -18.16 -34.41
N GLU A 5 -29.33 -18.94 -35.00
CA GLU A 5 -28.04 -19.34 -34.40
C GLU A 5 -27.29 -18.13 -33.78
N SER A 6 -27.46 -16.94 -34.38
CA SER A 6 -26.92 -15.67 -33.88
C SER A 6 -27.53 -15.21 -32.55
N THR A 7 -28.82 -15.46 -32.30
CA THR A 7 -29.48 -15.13 -31.02
C THR A 7 -28.93 -15.99 -29.89
N VAL A 8 -28.68 -17.26 -30.17
CA VAL A 8 -28.07 -18.20 -29.22
C VAL A 8 -26.63 -17.77 -28.90
N GLN A 9 -25.84 -17.37 -29.90
CA GLN A 9 -24.46 -16.89 -29.69
C GLN A 9 -24.38 -15.59 -28.87
N ILE A 10 -25.28 -14.63 -29.12
CA ILE A 10 -25.36 -13.39 -28.34
C ILE A 10 -25.71 -13.69 -26.88
N LEU A 11 -26.65 -14.59 -26.62
CA LEU A 11 -27.04 -14.99 -25.28
C LEU A 11 -25.88 -15.63 -24.50
N HIS A 12 -25.12 -16.54 -25.12
CA HIS A 12 -23.93 -17.14 -24.51
C HIS A 12 -22.86 -16.09 -24.20
N SER A 13 -22.65 -15.13 -25.10
CA SER A 13 -21.68 -14.05 -24.90
C SER A 13 -22.08 -13.14 -23.74
N MET A 14 -23.37 -12.80 -23.65
CA MET A 14 -23.92 -12.04 -22.52
C MET A 14 -23.80 -12.81 -21.20
N ALA A 15 -24.09 -14.11 -21.20
CA ALA A 15 -23.94 -14.96 -20.03
C ALA A 15 -22.47 -15.04 -19.58
N ALA A 16 -21.53 -15.17 -20.52
CA ALA A 16 -20.10 -15.17 -20.21
C ALA A 16 -19.66 -13.84 -19.58
N ILE A 17 -20.07 -12.70 -20.13
CA ILE A 17 -19.76 -11.38 -19.55
C ILE A 17 -20.37 -11.24 -18.17
N ALA A 18 -21.63 -11.66 -17.98
CA ALA A 18 -22.31 -11.60 -16.68
C ALA A 18 -21.59 -12.45 -15.63
N VAL A 19 -21.16 -13.66 -15.98
CA VAL A 19 -20.37 -14.54 -15.10
C VAL A 19 -19.03 -13.90 -14.74
N VAL A 20 -18.29 -13.38 -15.73
CA VAL A 20 -17.01 -12.71 -15.48
C VAL A 20 -17.20 -11.47 -14.61
N ALA A 21 -18.22 -10.64 -14.87
CA ALA A 21 -18.53 -9.47 -14.06
C ALA A 21 -18.91 -9.84 -12.62
N ALA A 22 -19.72 -10.89 -12.45
CA ALA A 22 -20.09 -11.40 -11.12
C ALA A 22 -18.87 -11.92 -10.36
N LEU A 23 -17.99 -12.69 -11.02
CA LEU A 23 -16.74 -13.18 -10.44
C LEU A 23 -15.81 -12.03 -10.06
N HIS A 24 -15.68 -11.01 -10.91
CA HIS A 24 -14.85 -9.85 -10.63
C HIS A 24 -15.38 -9.05 -9.43
N TRP A 25 -16.69 -8.81 -9.38
CA TRP A 25 -17.33 -8.15 -8.24
C TRP A 25 -17.18 -8.94 -6.94
N ALA A 26 -17.35 -10.27 -7.00
CA ALA A 26 -17.13 -11.15 -5.86
C ALA A 26 -15.68 -11.13 -5.38
N ALA A 27 -14.71 -11.15 -6.29
CA ALA A 27 -13.28 -11.08 -5.97
C ALA A 27 -12.91 -9.75 -5.29
N ILE A 28 -13.41 -8.62 -5.81
CA ILE A 28 -13.19 -7.30 -5.20
C ILE A 28 -13.77 -7.28 -3.78
N LYS A 29 -15.03 -7.68 -3.63
CA LYS A 29 -15.73 -7.67 -2.33
C LYS A 29 -15.08 -8.59 -1.31
N PHE A 30 -14.55 -9.73 -1.75
CA PHE A 30 -13.80 -10.66 -0.91
C PHE A 30 -12.43 -10.10 -0.49
N SER A 31 -11.73 -9.43 -1.41
CA SER A 31 -10.45 -8.74 -1.16
C SER A 31 -10.61 -7.60 -0.15
N GLU A 32 -11.66 -6.78 -0.27
CA GLU A 32 -11.91 -5.65 0.63
C GLU A 32 -12.31 -6.07 2.05
N ARG A 33 -13.07 -7.15 2.19
CA ARG A 33 -13.54 -7.63 3.50
C ARG A 33 -12.42 -8.22 4.35
N SER A 34 -11.33 -8.63 3.70
CA SER A 34 -10.28 -9.41 4.33
C SER A 34 -9.05 -8.53 4.57
N TYR A 35 -9.10 -7.66 5.59
CA TYR A 35 -7.91 -6.90 6.04
C TYR A 35 -6.69 -7.81 6.25
N ALA A 36 -6.91 -9.05 6.73
CA ALA A 36 -5.89 -10.07 6.85
C ALA A 36 -5.28 -10.53 5.50
N LEU A 37 -6.08 -10.69 4.45
CA LEU A 37 -5.57 -10.98 3.10
C LEU A 37 -4.81 -9.79 2.53
N ARG A 38 -5.31 -8.57 2.74
CA ARG A 38 -4.60 -7.35 2.32
C ARG A 38 -3.24 -7.25 2.99
N VAL A 39 -3.17 -7.53 4.29
CA VAL A 39 -1.93 -7.57 5.06
C VAL A 39 -1.00 -8.72 4.63
N LEU A 40 -1.54 -9.89 4.29
CA LEU A 40 -0.76 -11.04 3.84
C LEU A 40 -0.17 -10.81 2.43
N VAL A 41 -0.95 -10.24 1.53
CA VAL A 41 -0.58 -10.01 0.13
C VAL A 41 0.29 -8.76 -0.03
N TYR A 42 -0.07 -7.66 0.64
CA TYR A 42 0.63 -6.39 0.50
C TYR A 42 1.61 -6.10 1.63
N GLY A 43 1.65 -6.88 2.72
CA GLY A 43 2.49 -6.61 3.89
C GLY A 43 1.91 -5.56 4.85
N LYS A 44 2.58 -5.34 6.00
CA LYS A 44 2.27 -4.25 6.93
C LYS A 44 3.36 -3.19 6.86
N PRO A 45 3.02 -1.89 6.82
CA PRO A 45 4.01 -0.85 6.93
C PRO A 45 4.61 -0.81 8.34
N GLU A 46 5.92 -0.60 8.43
CA GLU A 46 6.65 -0.61 9.70
C GLU A 46 7.00 0.82 10.13
N LEU A 47 6.54 1.27 11.31
CA LEU A 47 6.86 2.62 11.80
C LEU A 47 8.33 2.69 12.25
N LEU A 48 9.20 3.28 11.43
CA LEU A 48 10.64 3.36 11.70
C LEU A 48 11.04 4.60 12.50
N ILE A 49 10.39 5.74 12.28
CA ILE A 49 10.72 7.01 12.96
C ILE A 49 9.45 7.62 13.55
N ARG A 50 9.55 8.08 14.81
CA ARG A 50 8.52 8.85 15.48
C ARG A 50 9.14 10.03 16.22
N ASP A 51 8.66 11.24 15.91
CA ASP A 51 9.06 12.50 16.53
C ASP A 51 10.59 12.67 16.58
N GLY A 52 11.25 12.42 15.44
CA GLY A 52 12.70 12.53 15.29
C GLY A 52 13.53 11.40 15.93
N LYS A 53 12.89 10.33 16.41
CA LYS A 53 13.56 9.19 17.05
C LYS A 53 13.31 7.91 16.25
N ALA A 54 14.39 7.19 15.93
CA ALA A 54 14.30 5.88 15.30
C ALA A 54 13.81 4.82 16.31
N ASN A 55 12.86 4.00 15.90
CA ASN A 55 12.40 2.84 16.66
C ASN A 55 13.29 1.63 16.35
N ARG A 56 14.28 1.39 17.21
CA ARG A 56 15.23 0.27 17.07
C ARG A 56 14.56 -1.11 17.01
N ARG A 57 13.42 -1.30 17.67
CA ARG A 57 12.72 -2.59 17.65
C ARG A 57 12.14 -2.86 16.27
N HIS A 58 11.50 -1.86 15.67
CA HIS A 58 10.91 -1.94 14.34
C HIS A 58 11.98 -2.03 13.24
N LEU A 59 13.09 -1.30 13.39
CA LEU A 59 14.24 -1.46 12.50
C LEU A 59 14.78 -2.89 12.49
N LYS A 60 14.90 -3.52 13.67
CA LYS A 60 15.31 -4.92 13.76
C LYS A 60 14.27 -5.87 13.16
N HIS A 61 12.98 -5.58 13.32
CA HIS A 61 11.91 -6.41 12.74
C HIS A 61 11.91 -6.34 11.20
N ALA A 62 12.20 -5.16 10.64
CA ALA A 62 12.31 -4.91 9.22
C ALA A 62 13.67 -5.28 8.60
N ASP A 63 14.58 -5.90 9.38
CA ASP A 63 15.98 -6.17 8.99
C ASP A 63 16.70 -4.94 8.40
N LEU A 64 16.37 -3.76 8.92
CA LEU A 64 16.86 -2.48 8.41
C LEU A 64 17.88 -1.87 9.37
N SER A 65 19.11 -1.64 8.89
CA SER A 65 20.15 -0.98 9.66
C SER A 65 19.89 0.53 9.80
N MET A 66 20.50 1.15 10.81
CA MET A 66 20.43 2.60 10.98
C MET A 66 21.06 3.35 9.81
N ASP A 67 22.11 2.79 9.20
CA ASP A 67 22.80 3.41 8.06
C ASP A 67 21.95 3.34 6.79
N MET A 68 21.21 2.24 6.59
CA MET A 68 20.24 2.12 5.50
C MET A 68 19.10 3.10 5.67
N LEU A 69 18.52 3.21 6.88
CA LEU A 69 17.50 4.21 7.18
C LEU A 69 18.00 5.63 6.86
N ARG A 70 19.24 5.96 7.24
CA ARG A 70 19.84 7.26 6.90
C ARG A 70 20.04 7.45 5.41
N SER A 71 20.35 6.38 4.66
CA SER A 71 20.45 6.43 3.20
C SER A 71 19.11 6.75 2.56
N LEU A 72 18.06 6.04 2.97
CA LEU A 72 16.68 6.28 2.51
C LEU A 72 16.23 7.71 2.84
N LEU A 73 16.57 8.24 4.03
CA LEU A 73 16.28 9.64 4.35
C LEU A 73 17.01 10.62 3.41
N ARG A 74 18.27 10.34 3.05
CA ARG A 74 19.04 11.17 2.11
C ARG A 74 18.47 11.14 0.70
N GLU A 75 17.92 10.02 0.24
CA GLU A 75 17.21 9.92 -1.04
C GLU A 75 15.98 10.84 -1.11
N HIS A 76 15.44 11.23 0.06
CA HIS A 76 14.34 12.17 0.19
C HIS A 76 14.79 13.59 0.62
N ASP A 77 16.06 13.94 0.43
CA ASP A 77 16.67 15.22 0.81
C ASP A 77 16.57 15.56 2.32
N ILE A 78 16.61 14.53 3.18
CA ILE A 78 16.56 14.69 4.64
C ILE A 78 17.91 14.29 5.23
N GLY A 79 18.68 15.31 5.64
CA GLY A 79 19.99 15.11 6.27
C GLY A 79 19.94 14.78 7.77
N ASP A 80 18.84 15.12 8.45
CA ASP A 80 18.67 14.89 9.89
C ASP A 80 17.34 14.22 10.20
N ILE A 81 17.39 13.09 10.90
CA ILE A 81 16.24 12.35 11.41
C ILE A 81 15.30 13.22 12.25
N ARG A 82 15.81 14.26 12.93
CA ARG A 82 15.00 15.18 13.76
C ARG A 82 13.98 15.96 12.95
N GLN A 83 14.19 16.14 11.65
CA GLN A 83 13.26 16.81 10.74
C GLN A 83 12.06 15.92 10.39
N VAL A 84 12.09 14.64 10.78
CA VAL A 84 11.06 13.66 10.49
C VAL A 84 10.12 13.51 11.67
N LYS A 85 8.84 13.80 11.46
CA LYS A 85 7.78 13.53 12.44
C LYS A 85 7.41 12.05 12.43
N TYR A 86 7.21 11.47 11.25
CA TYR A 86 6.96 10.03 11.09
C TYR A 86 7.68 9.50 9.85
N ALA A 87 8.21 8.28 9.93
CA ALA A 87 8.60 7.52 8.75
C ALA A 87 8.10 6.08 8.84
N TYR A 88 7.49 5.61 7.77
CA TYR A 88 6.99 4.25 7.60
C TYR A 88 7.78 3.55 6.49
N LEU A 89 8.24 2.34 6.75
CA LEU A 89 8.73 1.46 5.70
C LEU A 89 7.54 0.75 5.08
N GLU A 90 7.26 1.07 3.83
CA GLU A 90 6.24 0.39 3.06
C GLU A 90 6.72 -1.01 2.65
N PRO A 91 5.82 -1.98 2.43
CA PRO A 91 6.21 -3.35 2.08
C PRO A 91 6.92 -3.49 0.74
N ASP A 92 6.81 -2.50 -0.14
CA ASP A 92 7.59 -2.41 -1.38
C ASP A 92 9.01 -1.86 -1.18
N GLY A 93 9.42 -1.62 0.08
CA GLY A 93 10.72 -1.13 0.49
C GLY A 93 10.85 0.39 0.47
N LYS A 94 9.81 1.14 0.08
CA LYS A 94 9.86 2.61 0.04
C LYS A 94 9.63 3.22 1.41
N LEU A 95 10.17 4.42 1.61
CA LEU A 95 10.01 5.16 2.85
C LEU A 95 8.91 6.23 2.69
N GLY A 96 7.79 6.06 3.38
CA GLY A 96 6.78 7.10 3.53
C GLY A 96 7.18 8.07 4.63
N ILE A 97 7.36 9.36 4.32
CA ILE A 97 7.90 10.35 5.27
C ILE A 97 6.93 11.50 5.51
N VAL A 98 6.71 11.82 6.78
CA VAL A 98 6.03 13.03 7.24
C VAL A 98 7.04 13.92 7.93
N ARG A 99 7.39 15.07 7.32
CA ARG A 99 8.30 16.04 7.93
C ARG A 99 7.63 16.75 9.11
N GLN A 100 8.43 17.21 10.09
CA GLN A 100 7.93 18.15 11.08
C GLN A 100 7.42 19.40 10.36
N GLY A 101 6.17 19.77 10.60
CA GLY A 101 5.63 21.01 10.05
C GLY A 101 6.53 22.16 10.49
N VAL A 102 7.01 22.96 9.53
CA VAL A 102 7.61 24.26 9.82
C VAL A 102 6.58 25.00 10.67
N ARG A 103 6.90 25.22 11.94
CA ARG A 103 6.05 26.03 12.82
C ARG A 103 6.02 27.42 12.17
N GLY A 104 4.95 27.73 11.46
CA GLY A 104 4.77 29.00 10.80
C GLY A 104 5.05 30.10 11.79
N SER A 105 6.09 30.89 11.51
CA SER A 105 6.28 32.23 12.04
C SER A 105 5.00 33.02 11.76
N LYS A 106 4.06 33.03 12.71
CA LYS A 106 3.10 34.13 12.81
C LYS A 106 3.94 35.37 13.15
N ARG A 107 4.27 36.15 12.12
CA ARG A 107 4.50 37.59 12.28
C ARG A 107 3.16 38.27 12.40
#